data_AF-A0AAU8FG05-F1
#
_entry.id   AF-A0AAU8FG05-F1
#
_cell.length_a   1.000
_cell.length_b   1.000
_cell.length_c   1.000
_cell.angle_alpha   90.00
_cell.angle_beta   90.00
_cell.angle_gamma   90.00
#
_symmetry.space_group_name_H-M   'P 1'
#
loop_
_entity.id
_entity.type
_entity.pdbx_description
1 polymer ?
#
loop_
_entity_poly.entity_id
_entity_poly.type
_entity_poly.pdbx_seq_one_letter_code
_entity_poly.pdbx_strand_id
1 'polypeptide(L)' 'MKLLSQHRMPAQQYEFECLLGIASDQLIELMHAGHPAKIYIVYGQEWHLYLCNRIAENPMNLFLALEDIIPN' A
#
# COMPACT_ATOMS: atom_id res chain seq x y z
N MET A 1 2.26 -13.38 -7.54
CA MET A 1 2.85 -14.73 -7.33
C MET A 1 3.09 -15.53 -8.61
N LYS A 2 2.10 -15.75 -9.48
CA LYS A 2 2.25 -16.57 -10.71
C LYS A 2 3.45 -16.20 -11.60
N LEU A 3 3.69 -14.91 -11.82
CA LEU A 3 4.83 -14.45 -12.62
C LEU A 3 6.17 -14.80 -11.97
N LEU A 4 6.30 -14.60 -10.66
CA LEU A 4 7.53 -14.93 -9.92
C LEU A 4 7.86 -16.42 -10.00
N SER A 5 6.84 -17.30 -9.88
CA SER A 5 7.05 -18.75 -9.99
C SER A 5 7.40 -19.18 -11.42
N GLN A 6 6.78 -18.57 -12.44
CA GLN A 6 7.08 -18.85 -13.85
C GLN A 6 8.54 -18.52 -14.20
N HIS A 7 9.05 -17.41 -13.69
CA HIS A 7 10.42 -16.96 -13.94
C HIS A 7 11.43 -17.44 -12.89
N ARG A 8 11.01 -18.25 -11.90
CA ARG A 8 11.83 -18.74 -10.79
C ARG A 8 12.63 -17.62 -10.13
N MET A 9 11.98 -16.48 -9.90
CA MET A 9 12.66 -15.30 -9.36
C MET A 9 13.03 -15.53 -7.88
N PRO A 10 14.32 -15.42 -7.51
CA PRO A 10 14.74 -15.47 -6.11
C PRO A 10 14.23 -14.24 -5.35
N ALA A 11 13.98 -14.40 -4.06
CA ALA A 11 13.42 -13.36 -3.20
C ALA A 11 14.27 -12.08 -3.17
N GLN A 12 15.59 -12.18 -3.31
CA GLN A 12 16.50 -11.03 -3.29
C GLN A 12 16.38 -10.11 -4.53
N GLN A 13 15.63 -10.52 -5.55
CA GLN A 13 15.50 -9.78 -6.81
C GLN A 13 14.20 -9.00 -6.95
N TYR A 14 13.31 -9.05 -5.95
CA TYR A 14 12.07 -8.27 -5.94
C TYR A 14 11.72 -7.83 -4.53
N GLU A 15 10.77 -6.91 -4.43
CA GLU A 15 10.15 -6.50 -3.19
C GLU A 15 8.70 -6.08 -3.50
N PHE A 16 7.80 -6.31 -2.56
CA PHE A 16 6.45 -5.79 -2.63
C PHE A 16 6.35 -4.52 -1.78
N GLU A 17 5.76 -3.48 -2.32
CA GLU A 17 5.55 -2.24 -1.58
C GLU A 17 4.10 -1.78 -1.65
N CYS A 18 3.58 -1.25 -0.55
CA CYS A 18 2.29 -0.59 -0.53
C CYS A 18 2.32 0.66 0.35
N LEU A 19 1.36 1.56 0.13
CA LEU A 19 1.13 2.67 1.04
C LEU A 19 0.44 2.14 2.31
N LEU A 20 0.72 2.77 3.46
CA LEU A 20 -0.05 2.51 4.68
C LEU A 20 -1.55 2.72 4.43
N GLY A 21 -2.36 1.73 4.81
CA GLY A 21 -3.82 1.75 4.61
C GLY A 21 -4.27 1.20 3.25
N ILE A 22 -3.36 0.94 2.31
CA ILE A 22 -3.68 0.32 1.02
C ILE A 22 -3.10 -1.08 0.99
N ALA A 23 -3.97 -2.10 1.00
CA ALA A 23 -3.58 -3.51 0.91
C ALA A 23 -2.55 -3.94 1.97
N SER A 24 -2.50 -3.25 3.11
CA SER A 24 -1.50 -3.51 4.15
C SER A 24 -1.59 -4.94 4.71
N ASP A 25 -2.80 -5.48 4.87
CA ASP A 25 -3.01 -6.85 5.34
C ASP A 25 -2.43 -7.88 4.36
N GLN A 26 -2.66 -7.69 3.06
CA GLN A 26 -2.13 -8.57 2.01
C GLN A 26 -0.60 -8.51 1.97
N LEU A 27 -0.03 -7.33 2.20
CA LEU A 27 1.41 -7.15 2.27
C LEU A 27 2.00 -7.86 3.51
N ILE A 28 1.31 -7.81 4.65
CA ILE A 28 1.66 -8.53 5.87
C ILE A 28 1.61 -10.05 5.64
N GLU A 29 0.57 -10.56 4.97
CA GLU A 29 0.49 -11.97 4.58
C GLU A 29 1.67 -12.39 3.70
N LEU A 30 2.06 -11.57 2.72
CA LEU A 30 3.24 -11.82 1.88
C LEU A 30 4.53 -11.85 2.70
N MET A 31 4.67 -10.94 3.67
CA MET A 31 5.80 -10.91 4.59
C MET A 31 5.88 -12.21 5.42
N HIS A 32 4.75 -12.68 5.96
CA HIS A 32 4.66 -13.95 6.69
C HIS A 32 4.95 -15.16 5.81
N ALA A 33 4.64 -15.09 4.50
CA ALA A 33 4.99 -16.11 3.52
C ALA A 33 6.48 -16.08 3.11
N GLY A 34 7.30 -15.19 3.69
CA GLY A 34 8.74 -15.11 3.45
C GLY A 34 9.12 -14.26 2.23
N HIS A 35 8.19 -13.46 1.71
CA HIS A 35 8.48 -12.50 0.64
C HIS A 35 8.92 -11.15 1.22
N PRO A 36 9.97 -10.51 0.65
CA PRO A 36 10.36 -9.17 1.05
C PRO A 36 9.24 -8.17 0.74
N ALA A 37 8.92 -7.35 1.74
CA ALA A 37 7.80 -6.44 1.69
C ALA A 37 8.07 -5.18 2.52
N LYS A 38 7.59 -4.02 2.06
CA LYS A 38 7.66 -2.74 2.79
C LYS A 38 6.35 -1.96 2.74
N ILE A 39 6.03 -1.31 3.85
CA ILE A 39 4.94 -0.34 3.94
C ILE A 39 5.57 1.05 3.89
N TYR A 40 5.14 1.85 2.91
CA TYR A 40 5.52 3.24 2.77
C TYR A 40 4.59 4.12 3.61
N ILE A 41 5.19 4.91 4.51
CA ILE A 41 4.49 5.75 5.48
C ILE A 41 4.82 7.21 5.19
N VAL A 42 3.78 8.04 5.09
CA VAL A 42 3.89 9.49 5.04
C VAL A 42 3.71 10.05 6.44
N TYR A 43 4.62 10.92 6.87
CA TYR A 43 4.60 11.56 8.19
C TYR A 43 4.97 13.03 8.09
N GLY A 44 4.58 13.83 9.09
CA GLY A 44 4.84 15.27 9.15
C GLY A 44 3.58 16.08 9.43
N GLN A 45 3.73 17.38 9.64
CA GLN A 45 2.59 18.28 9.93
C GLN A 45 1.66 18.46 8.72
N GLU A 46 2.24 18.50 7.51
CA GLU A 46 1.52 18.78 6.27
C GLU A 46 1.10 17.51 5.52
N TRP A 47 0.88 16.40 6.25
CA TRP A 47 0.46 15.12 5.67
C TRP A 47 -0.81 15.22 4.81
N HIS A 48 -1.68 16.19 5.11
CA HIS A 48 -2.94 16.41 4.40
C HIS A 48 -2.72 16.82 2.93
N LEU A 49 -1.61 17.47 2.58
CA LEU A 49 -1.28 17.79 1.19
C LEU A 49 -1.02 16.52 0.36
N TYR A 50 -0.43 15.49 0.96
CA TYR A 50 -0.25 14.20 0.31
C TYR A 50 -1.61 13.53 0.03
N LEU A 51 -2.54 13.57 1.00
CA LEU A 51 -3.90 13.06 0.80
C LEU A 51 -4.60 13.78 -0.37
N CYS A 52 -4.50 15.11 -0.44
CA CYS A 52 -5.05 15.89 -1.55
C CYS A 52 -4.50 15.44 -2.92
N ASN A 53 -3.18 15.21 -3.02
CA ASN A 53 -2.58 14.70 -4.26
C ASN A 53 -3.14 13.31 -4.62
N ARG A 54 -3.33 12.43 -3.64
CA ARG A 54 -3.89 11.09 -3.86
C ARG A 54 -5.35 11.11 -4.32
N ILE A 55 -6.14 12.08 -3.87
CA ILE A 55 -7.50 12.31 -4.35
C ILE A 55 -7.48 12.91 -5.76
N ALA A 56 -6.55 13.83 -6.04
CA ALA A 56 -6.41 14.42 -7.37
C ALA A 56 -6.00 13.38 -8.43
N GLU A 57 -5.12 12.43 -8.08
CA GLU A 57 -4.72 11.32 -8.96
C GLU A 57 -5.88 10.36 -9.28
N ASN A 58 -6.75 10.10 -8.30
CA ASN A 58 -7.95 9.30 -8.50
C ASN A 58 -9.12 9.86 -7.64
N PRO A 59 -10.02 10.65 -8.25
CA PRO A 59 -11.11 11.34 -7.54
C PRO A 59 -12.03 10.41 -6.73
N MET A 60 -12.13 9.13 -7.10
CA MET A 60 -12.96 8.17 -6.37
C MET A 60 -12.46 7.89 -4.96
N ASN A 61 -11.18 8.15 -4.66
CA ASN A 61 -10.63 8.03 -3.31
C ASN A 61 -11.27 9.00 -2.32
N LEU A 62 -11.97 10.05 -2.80
CA LEU A 62 -12.71 10.96 -1.94
C LEU A 62 -13.78 10.23 -1.10
N PHE A 63 -14.46 9.24 -1.67
CA PHE A 63 -15.51 8.51 -0.95
C PHE A 63 -14.94 7.66 0.18
N LEU A 64 -13.78 7.01 -0.05
CA LEU A 64 -13.05 6.28 0.98
C LEU A 64 -12.59 7.21 2.10
N ALA A 65 -12.04 8.38 1.75
CA ALA A 65 -11.64 9.37 2.74
C ALA A 65 -12.82 9.88 3.59
N LEU A 66 -14.02 9.99 2.99
CA LEU A 66 -15.23 10.36 3.73
C LEU A 66 -15.70 9.23 4.66
N GLU A 67 -15.63 7.99 4.20
CA GLU A 67 -15.97 6.80 4.99
C GLU A 67 -15.08 6.69 6.24
N ASP A 68 -13.76 6.89 6.09
CA ASP A 68 -12.79 6.84 7.21
C ASP A 68 -13.01 7.92 8.28
N ILE A 69 -13.59 9.07 7.91
CA ILE A 69 -13.88 10.18 8.85
C ILE A 69 -15.13 9.90 9.68
N ILE A 70 -16.07 9.12 9.15
CA ILE A 70 -17.33 8.83 9.83
C ILE A 70 -17.03 7.76 10.90
N PRO A 71 -17.18 8.08 12.21
CA PRO A 71 -16.97 7.08 13.24
C PRO A 71 -18.03 5.98 13.12
N ASN A 72 -17.57 4.72 13.14
CA ASN A 72 -18.41 3.53 13.26
C ASN A 72 -19.14 3.48 14.62
#